data_AF-A0A9Y1FL41-F1
#
_entry.id   AF-A0A9Y1FL41-F1
#
_cell.length_a   1.000
_cell.length_b   1.000
_cell.length_c   1.000
_cell.angle_alpha   90.00
_cell.angle_beta   90.00
_cell.angle_gamma   90.00
#
_symmetry.space_group_name_H-M   'P 1'
#
loop_
_entity.id
_entity.type
_entity.pdbx_description
1 polymer ?
#
loop_
_entity_poly.entity_id
_entity_poly.type
_entity_poly.pdbx_seq_one_letter_code
_entity_poly.pdbx_strand_id
1 'polypeptide(L)'
;MAKNIAVSDELYKLLKRLKRPGESFTDVILRSIKHSTSIMDIAGKKTIPLEEWEKLKKLFEAKEIEDYKCKRDLLEKANNVSY
;
A
#
# COMPACT_ATOMS: atom_id res chain seq x y z
N MET A 1 -6.90 -9.18 -28.30
CA MET A 1 -6.60 -10.64 -28.27
C MET A 1 -6.61 -11.11 -26.83
N ALA A 2 -7.33 -12.18 -26.51
CA ALA A 2 -7.25 -12.78 -25.18
C ALA A 2 -5.91 -13.49 -25.02
N LYS A 3 -5.19 -13.21 -23.94
CA LYS A 3 -3.97 -13.94 -23.55
C LYS A 3 -4.34 -14.88 -22.41
N ASN A 4 -4.12 -16.18 -22.62
CA ASN A 4 -4.44 -17.20 -21.63
C ASN A 4 -3.18 -17.53 -20.83
N ILE A 5 -3.34 -17.73 -19.53
CA ILE A 5 -2.29 -18.21 -18.64
C ILE A 5 -2.77 -19.52 -17.98
N ALA A 6 -1.88 -20.49 -17.86
CA ALA A 6 -2.13 -21.68 -17.05
C ALA A 6 -1.71 -21.39 -15.61
N VAL A 7 -2.49 -21.89 -14.65
CA VAL A 7 -2.25 -21.70 -13.22
C VAL A 7 -2.39 -23.05 -12.51
N SER A 8 -1.76 -23.20 -11.34
CA SER A 8 -1.95 -24.38 -10.50
C SER A 8 -3.36 -24.42 -9.90
N ASP A 9 -3.83 -25.62 -9.56
CA ASP A 9 -5.12 -25.81 -8.90
C ASP A 9 -5.21 -25.09 -7.55
N GLU A 10 -4.08 -25.00 -6.84
CA GLU A 10 -3.98 -24.27 -5.59
C GLU A 10 -4.24 -22.77 -5.80
N LEU A 11 -3.58 -22.16 -6.80
CA LEU A 11 -3.79 -20.75 -7.13
C LEU A 11 -5.23 -20.50 -7.59
N TYR A 12 -5.81 -21.39 -8.38
CA TYR A 12 -7.20 -21.30 -8.80
C TYR A 12 -8.17 -21.29 -7.59
N LYS A 13 -7.96 -22.20 -6.62
CA LYS A 13 -8.75 -22.25 -5.38
C LYS A 13 -8.63 -20.96 -4.56
N LEU A 14 -7.43 -20.40 -4.46
CA LEU A 14 -7.20 -19.12 -3.77
C LEU A 14 -7.94 -17.97 -4.45
N LEU A 15 -7.80 -17.84 -5.77
CA LEU A 15 -8.49 -16.81 -6.54
C LEU A 15 -10.02 -16.95 -6.42
N LYS A 16 -10.53 -18.18 -6.39
CA LYS A 16 -11.97 -18.44 -6.20
C LYS A 16 -12.48 -17.99 -4.84
N ARG A 17 -11.67 -18.10 -3.78
CA ARG A 17 -12.02 -17.60 -2.44
C ARG A 17 -12.00 -16.07 -2.34
N LEU A 18 -11.11 -15.42 -3.09
CA LEU A 18 -10.94 -13.97 -3.10
C LEU A 18 -11.94 -13.24 -4.02
N LYS A 19 -12.55 -13.96 -4.95
CA LYS A 19 -13.50 -13.44 -5.94
C LYS A 19 -14.81 -13.02 -5.29
N ARG A 20 -15.26 -11.79 -5.54
CA ARG A 20 -16.58 -11.31 -5.12
C ARG A 20 -17.68 -11.79 -6.09
N PRO A 21 -18.97 -11.79 -5.68
CA PRO A 21 -20.07 -12.12 -6.58
C PRO A 21 -20.06 -11.21 -7.82
N GLY A 22 -20.13 -11.80 -9.01
CA GLY A 22 -20.13 -11.06 -10.28
C GLY A 22 -18.76 -10.54 -10.76
N GLU A 23 -17.70 -10.67 -9.97
CA GLU A 23 -16.36 -10.19 -10.32
C GLU A 23 -15.59 -11.20 -11.19
N SER A 24 -14.77 -10.77 -12.17
CA SER A 24 -13.94 -11.70 -12.97
C SER A 24 -12.62 -12.06 -12.25
N PHE A 25 -11.98 -13.17 -12.65
CA PHE A 25 -10.66 -13.50 -12.08
C PHE A 25 -9.59 -12.45 -12.43
N THR A 26 -9.72 -11.83 -13.61
CA THR A 26 -8.86 -10.73 -14.03
C THR A 26 -9.02 -9.52 -13.10
N ASP A 27 -10.25 -9.19 -12.70
CA ASP A 27 -10.51 -8.10 -11.76
C ASP A 27 -9.91 -8.39 -10.39
N VAL A 28 -10.00 -9.63 -9.91
CA VAL A 28 -9.35 -10.06 -8.66
C VAL A 28 -7.84 -9.85 -8.73
N ILE A 29 -7.19 -10.30 -9.82
CA ILE A 29 -5.74 -10.14 -10.00
C ILE A 29 -5.36 -8.66 -10.04
N LEU A 30 -6.09 -7.85 -10.81
CA LEU A 30 -5.82 -6.41 -10.92
C LEU A 30 -6.04 -5.69 -9.60
N ARG A 31 -7.08 -6.03 -8.85
CA ARG A 31 -7.34 -5.50 -7.52
C ARG A 31 -6.21 -5.88 -6.57
N SER A 32 -5.82 -7.14 -6.55
CA SER A 32 -4.74 -7.61 -5.69
C SER A 32 -3.42 -6.91 -5.99
N ILE A 33 -3.08 -6.67 -7.26
CA ILE A 33 -1.86 -5.93 -7.65
C ILE A 33 -1.97 -4.43 -7.33
N LYS A 34 -3.14 -3.82 -7.52
CA LYS A 34 -3.35 -2.40 -7.18
C LYS A 34 -3.30 -2.15 -5.67
N HIS A 35 -3.81 -3.09 -4.88
CA HIS A 35 -3.83 -3.02 -3.41
C HIS A 35 -2.61 -3.67 -2.74
N SER A 36 -1.75 -4.40 -3.45
CA SER A 36 -0.46 -4.90 -2.93
C SER A 36 0.59 -3.81 -2.72
N THR A 37 0.17 -2.53 -2.75
CA THR A 37 0.89 -1.42 -2.12
C THR A 37 0.64 -1.43 -0.59
N SER A 38 0.56 -2.61 0.02
CA SER A 38 0.64 -2.72 1.47
C SER A 38 2.10 -2.58 1.87
N ILE A 39 2.39 -1.60 2.71
CA ILE A 39 3.74 -1.35 3.27
C ILE A 39 4.31 -2.63 3.94
N MET A 40 3.45 -3.55 4.37
CA MET A 40 3.86 -4.86 4.90
C MET A 40 4.53 -5.79 3.88
N ASP A 41 4.22 -5.69 2.58
CA ASP A 41 4.84 -6.53 1.54
C ASP A 41 6.28 -6.06 1.19
N ILE A 42 6.66 -4.87 1.66
CA ILE A 42 8.02 -4.30 1.55
C ILE A 42 8.86 -4.70 2.78
N ALA A 43 8.23 -5.06 3.90
CA ALA A 43 8.92 -5.49 5.11
C ALA A 43 9.56 -6.89 4.90
N GLY A 44 10.83 -6.90 4.50
CA GLY A 44 11.63 -8.12 4.31
C GLY A 44 12.27 -8.28 2.93
N LYS A 45 11.87 -7.48 1.93
CA LYS A 45 12.58 -7.42 0.65
C LYS A 45 13.79 -6.48 0.78
N LYS A 46 15.00 -7.04 0.65
CA LYS A 46 16.27 -6.28 0.60
C LYS A 46 16.45 -5.48 -0.70
N THR A 47 15.49 -5.55 -1.62
CA THR A 47 15.55 -4.92 -2.94
C THR A 47 14.22 -4.29 -3.28
N ILE A 48 14.22 -2.97 -3.42
CA ILE A 48 13.08 -2.16 -3.87
C ILE A 48 13.44 -1.63 -5.28
N PRO A 49 12.57 -1.77 -6.29
CA PRO A 49 12.80 -1.16 -7.59
C PRO A 49 12.78 0.37 -7.50
N LEU A 50 13.62 1.05 -8.30
CA LEU A 50 13.92 2.49 -8.17
C LEU A 50 12.65 3.38 -8.23
N GLU A 51 11.70 3.02 -9.09
CA GLU A 51 10.46 3.77 -9.26
C GLU A 51 9.53 3.70 -8.04
N GLU A 52 9.60 2.61 -7.27
CA GLU A 52 8.88 2.47 -6.00
C GLU A 52 9.61 3.23 -4.88
N TRP A 53 10.94 3.26 -4.90
CA TRP A 53 11.74 4.04 -3.95
C TRP A 53 11.44 5.54 -4.04
N GLU A 54 11.30 6.09 -5.26
CA GLU A 54 10.96 7.50 -5.45
C GLU A 54 9.56 7.84 -4.94
N LYS A 55 8.58 6.95 -5.12
CA LYS A 55 7.22 7.13 -4.60
C LYS A 55 7.18 7.09 -3.08
N LEU A 56 7.91 6.14 -2.48
CA LEU A 56 8.05 6.04 -1.03
C LEU A 56 8.71 7.29 -0.44
N LYS A 57 9.79 7.78 -1.06
CA LYS A 57 10.49 8.98 -0.61
C LYS A 57 9.56 10.20 -0.51
N LYS A 58 8.72 10.41 -1.52
CA LYS A 58 7.70 11.49 -1.51
C LYS A 58 6.67 11.34 -0.40
N LEU A 59 6.26 10.11 -0.09
CA LEU A 59 5.33 9.84 1.01
C LEU A 59 5.97 10.07 2.39
N PHE A 60 7.24 9.69 2.56
CA PHE A 60 7.97 9.99 3.80
C PHE A 60 8.18 11.49 4.01
N GLU A 61 8.59 12.22 2.96
CA GLU A 61 8.76 13.68 3.03
C GLU A 61 7.45 14.39 3.36
N ALA A 62 6.33 13.98 2.76
CA ALA A 62 5.01 14.52 3.07
C ALA A 62 4.61 14.24 4.54
N LYS A 63 4.92 13.05 5.04
CA LYS A 63 4.62 12.65 6.42
C LYS A 63 5.46 13.40 7.44
N GLU A 64 6.76 13.59 7.19
CA GLU A 64 7.63 14.37 8.08
C GLU A 64 7.11 15.81 8.24
N ILE A 65 6.70 16.45 7.14
CA ILE A 65 6.14 17.81 7.17
C ILE A 65 4.89 17.87 8.05
N GLU A 66 4.04 16.85 8.00
CA GLU A 66 2.82 16.77 8.79
C GLU A 66 3.12 16.49 10.28
N ASP A 67 4.07 15.59 10.57
CA ASP A 67 4.53 15.30 11.92
C ASP A 67 5.19 16.53 12.57
N TYR A 68 5.94 17.34 11.81
CA TYR A 68 6.51 18.61 12.29
C TYR A 68 5.43 19.64 12.65
N LYS A 69 4.38 19.75 11.84
CA LYS A 69 3.24 20.65 12.13
C LYS A 69 2.50 20.20 13.38
N CYS A 70 2.17 18.92 13.46
CA CYS A 70 1.47 18.34 14.60
C CYS A 70 2.27 18.54 15.89
N LYS A 71 3.59 18.29 15.86
CA LYS A 71 4.48 18.50 16.99
C LYS A 71 4.57 19.97 17.42
N ARG A 72 4.61 20.89 16.46
CA ARG A 72 4.65 22.34 16.73
C ARG A 72 3.34 22.82 17.38
N ASP A 73 2.20 22.41 16.85
CA ASP A 73 0.89 22.82 17.37
C ASP A 73 0.62 22.24 18.77
N LEU A 74 1.14 21.05 19.06
CA LEU A 74 1.11 20.46 20.41
C LEU A 74 1.98 21.25 21.40
N LEU A 75 3.16 21.72 20.98
CA LEU A 75 4.05 22.54 21.82
C LEU A 75 3.44 23.93 22.10
N GLU A 76 2.81 24.56 21.11
CA GLU A 76 2.12 25.84 21.29
C GLU A 76 0.92 25.72 22.25
N LYS A 77 0.14 24.64 22.14
CA LYS A 77 -0.95 24.35 23.08
C LYS A 77 -0.45 24.08 24.49
N ALA A 78 0.66 23.36 24.65
CA ALA A 78 1.25 23.10 25.97
C ALA A 78 1.74 24.38 26.65
N ASN A 79 2.29 25.34 25.88
CA ASN A 79 2.76 26.62 26.43
C ASN A 79 1.62 27.59 26.77
N ASN A 80 0.47 27.54 26.08
CA ASN A 80 -0.69 28.41 26.36
C ASN A 80 -1.56 27.94 27.55
N VAL A 81 -1.32 26.75 28.11
CA VAL A 81 -2.07 26.20 29.27
C VAL A 81 -1.34 26.46 30.61
N SER A 82 -0.17 27.10 30.58
CA SER A 82 0.67 27.41 31.75
C SER A 82 0.49 28.83 32.33
N TYR A 83 -0.71 29.43 32.19
CA TYR A 83 -1.08 30.69 32.86
C TYR A 83 -2.31 30.52 33.75
#